data_AF-A0A5E8C4N9-F1
#
_entry.id   AF-A0A5E8C4N9-F1
#
_cell.length_a   1.000
_cell.length_b   1.000
_cell.length_c   1.000
_cell.angle_alpha   90.00
_cell.angle_beta   90.00
_cell.angle_gamma   90.00
#
_symmetry.space_group_name_H-M   'P 1'
#
loop_
_entity.id
_entity.type
_entity.pdbx_description
1 polymer ?
#
loop_
_entity_poly.entity_id
_entity_poly.type
_entity_poly.pdbx_seq_one_letter_code
_entity_poly.pdbx_strand_id
1 'polypeptide(L)'
;MPQGSLKKSTTKSPGRIKKQTSKTPKKAAPKTLAPKKRAAVKDAQIARKHTAALTGATEKILAAKIGHLELLKGTRKELEERERKKNDKKKKNTNNQGK
;
A
#
# COMPACT_ATOMS: atom_id res chain seq x y z
N MET A 1 19.74 -61.45 -33.57
CA MET A 1 19.74 -61.23 -32.09
C MET A 1 21.13 -61.57 -31.59
N PRO A 2 21.80 -60.67 -30.86
CA PRO A 2 21.74 -60.77 -29.40
C PRO A 2 21.33 -59.46 -28.71
N GLN A 3 20.42 -59.60 -27.75
CA GLN A 3 20.03 -58.59 -26.78
C GLN A 3 21.22 -58.18 -25.90
N GLY A 4 21.29 -56.91 -25.49
CA GLY A 4 22.14 -56.57 -24.36
C GLY A 4 22.38 -55.08 -24.12
N SER A 5 21.45 -54.43 -23.41
CA SER A 5 21.79 -53.54 -22.29
C SER A 5 20.54 -53.02 -21.58
N LEU A 6 20.08 -53.79 -20.59
CA LEU A 6 19.29 -53.26 -19.49
C LEU A 6 20.24 -52.50 -18.55
N LYS A 7 20.09 -51.18 -18.44
CA LYS A 7 20.42 -50.47 -17.19
C LYS A 7 19.27 -49.53 -16.85
N LYS A 8 18.48 -49.96 -15.86
CA LYS A 8 17.52 -49.11 -15.16
C LYS A 8 18.28 -48.09 -14.31
N SER A 9 17.67 -46.91 -14.21
CA SER A 9 17.72 -45.95 -13.10
C SER A 9 18.18 -44.57 -13.56
N THR A 10 17.21 -43.67 -13.70
CA THR A 10 17.14 -42.51 -12.81
C THR A 10 15.70 -42.03 -12.81
N THR A 11 14.99 -42.34 -11.73
CA THR A 11 13.87 -41.54 -11.24
C THR A 11 14.40 -40.12 -11.07
N LYS A 12 14.27 -39.26 -12.09
CA LYS A 12 14.57 -37.82 -11.97
C LYS A 12 13.26 -37.06 -11.79
N SER A 13 12.90 -37.01 -10.52
CA SER A 13 12.23 -35.93 -9.78
C SER A 13 10.89 -35.38 -10.29
N PRO A 14 9.90 -35.22 -9.38
CA PRO A 14 8.68 -34.50 -9.70
C PRO A 14 9.05 -33.04 -10.01
N GLY A 15 8.58 -32.57 -11.17
CA GLY A 15 8.36 -31.17 -11.50
C GLY A 15 9.51 -30.21 -11.20
N ARG A 16 10.35 -29.92 -12.21
CA ARG A 16 10.82 -28.54 -12.33
C ARG A 16 9.63 -27.69 -12.75
N ILE A 17 8.83 -27.24 -11.79
CA ILE A 17 7.96 -26.08 -11.97
C ILE A 17 8.92 -24.94 -12.25
N LYS A 18 9.25 -24.69 -13.52
CA LYS A 18 9.75 -23.38 -13.91
C LYS A 18 8.64 -22.44 -13.46
N LYS A 19 8.82 -21.70 -12.37
CA LYS A 19 8.01 -20.51 -12.13
C LYS A 19 8.16 -19.73 -13.42
N GLN A 20 7.13 -19.72 -14.26
CA GLN A 20 7.00 -18.78 -15.35
C GLN A 20 6.84 -17.41 -14.69
N THR A 21 7.96 -16.87 -14.21
CA THR A 21 8.19 -15.45 -14.03
C THR A 21 8.35 -14.85 -15.42
N SER A 22 7.36 -15.10 -16.29
CA SER A 22 7.24 -14.35 -17.51
C SER A 22 6.95 -12.93 -17.07
N LYS A 23 7.90 -12.03 -17.31
CA LYS A 23 7.76 -10.57 -17.16
C LYS A 23 6.62 -9.99 -18.02
N THR A 24 5.88 -10.84 -18.70
CA THR A 24 4.74 -10.51 -19.54
C THR A 24 3.52 -10.28 -18.66
N PRO A 25 2.86 -9.12 -18.75
CA PRO A 25 1.60 -8.89 -18.05
C PRO A 25 0.57 -9.94 -18.47
N LYS A 26 -0.29 -10.35 -17.52
CA LYS A 26 -1.40 -11.27 -17.79
C LYS A 26 -2.28 -10.67 -18.91
N LYS A 27 -2.92 -11.51 -19.74
CA LYS A 27 -3.79 -11.04 -20.83
C LYS A 27 -4.89 -10.06 -20.36
N ALA A 28 -5.39 -10.25 -19.14
CA ALA A 28 -6.40 -9.41 -18.51
C ALA A 28 -5.84 -8.14 -17.81
N ALA A 29 -4.51 -7.95 -17.79
CA ALA A 29 -3.93 -6.76 -17.19
C ALA A 29 -4.13 -5.54 -18.12
N PRO A 30 -4.46 -4.36 -17.56
CA PRO A 30 -4.55 -3.14 -18.35
C PRO A 30 -3.21 -2.83 -19.02
N LYS A 31 -3.24 -2.51 -20.32
CA LYS A 31 -2.05 -2.17 -21.09
C LYS A 31 -1.76 -0.68 -20.93
N THR A 32 -0.60 -0.34 -20.39
CA THR A 32 -0.11 1.05 -20.40
C THR A 32 0.39 1.40 -21.79
N LEU A 33 -0.42 2.14 -22.56
CA LEU A 33 -0.06 2.61 -23.90
C LEU A 33 0.50 4.02 -23.80
N ALA A 34 1.80 4.17 -24.03
CA ALA A 34 2.43 5.49 -24.06
C ALA A 34 1.99 6.28 -25.31
N PRO A 35 1.78 7.60 -25.20
CA PRO A 35 1.49 8.44 -26.36
C PRO A 35 2.68 8.42 -27.33
N LYS A 36 2.40 8.15 -28.61
CA LYS A 36 3.43 8.08 -29.67
C LYS A 36 3.62 9.40 -30.41
N LYS A 37 2.57 10.24 -30.46
CA LYS A 37 2.59 11.53 -31.17
C LYS A 37 3.30 12.59 -30.33
N ARG A 38 4.18 13.39 -30.95
CA ARG A 38 4.96 14.43 -30.26
C ARG A 38 4.08 15.43 -29.47
N ALA A 39 2.93 15.83 -30.02
CA ALA A 39 1.98 16.70 -29.31
C ALA A 39 1.43 16.03 -28.04
N ALA A 40 0.90 14.81 -28.16
CA ALA A 40 0.36 14.06 -27.03
C ALA A 40 1.39 13.74 -25.93
N VAL A 41 2.68 13.60 -26.28
CA VAL A 41 3.75 13.46 -25.29
C VAL A 41 3.92 14.74 -24.46
N LYS A 42 3.87 15.92 -25.10
CA LYS A 42 3.92 17.21 -24.41
C LYS A 42 2.72 17.39 -23.49
N ASP A 43 1.52 17.09 -23.98
CA ASP A 43 0.29 17.21 -23.19
C ASP A 43 0.32 16.30 -21.96
N ALA A 44 0.81 15.07 -22.11
CA ALA A 44 0.99 14.14 -20.99
C ALA A 44 2.01 14.65 -19.96
N GLN A 45 3.10 15.29 -20.39
CA GLN A 45 4.07 15.90 -19.48
C GLN A 45 3.48 17.10 -18.73
N ILE A 46 2.73 17.94 -19.44
CA ILE A 46 2.03 19.10 -18.88
C ILE A 46 1.01 18.63 -17.83
N ALA A 47 0.16 17.67 -18.18
CA ALA A 47 -0.81 17.08 -17.25
C ALA A 47 -0.13 16.56 -15.97
N ARG A 48 0.97 15.80 -16.09
CA ARG A 48 1.72 15.29 -14.93
C ARG A 48 2.29 16.38 -14.03
N LYS A 49 2.78 17.48 -14.60
CA LYS A 49 3.30 18.61 -13.81
C LYS A 49 2.19 19.32 -13.05
N HIS A 50 1.06 19.57 -13.70
CA HIS A 50 -0.06 20.26 -13.06
C HIS A 50 -0.74 19.39 -12.00
N THR A 51 -0.89 18.08 -12.23
CA THR A 51 -1.45 17.20 -11.20
C THR A 51 -0.56 17.15 -9.97
N ALA A 52 0.76 17.01 -10.13
CA ALA A 52 1.70 17.02 -9.01
C ALA A 52 1.70 18.34 -8.23
N ALA A 53 1.61 19.48 -8.92
CA ALA A 53 1.51 20.78 -8.28
C ALA A 53 0.20 20.95 -7.51
N LEU A 54 -0.92 20.52 -8.10
CA LEU A 54 -2.24 20.56 -7.47
C LEU A 54 -2.27 19.69 -6.21
N THR A 55 -1.77 18.46 -6.28
CA THR A 55 -1.74 17.55 -5.12
C THR A 55 -0.90 18.14 -4.01
N GLY A 56 0.31 18.65 -4.29
CA GLY A 56 1.16 19.27 -3.28
C GLY A 56 0.52 20.51 -2.62
N ALA A 57 -0.18 21.34 -3.39
CA ALA A 57 -0.91 22.48 -2.83
C ALA A 57 -2.07 22.02 -1.92
N THR A 58 -2.82 21.00 -2.32
CA THR A 58 -3.91 20.45 -1.50
C THR A 58 -3.40 19.78 -0.23
N GLU A 59 -2.30 19.03 -0.30
CA GLU A 59 -1.65 18.42 0.86
C GLU A 59 -1.18 19.49 1.86
N LYS A 60 -0.60 20.59 1.37
CA LYS A 60 -0.20 21.72 2.22
C LYS A 60 -1.40 22.36 2.93
N ILE A 61 -2.52 22.57 2.23
CA ILE A 61 -3.75 23.13 2.82
C ILE A 61 -4.32 22.18 3.87
N LEU A 62 -4.37 20.88 3.58
CA LEU A 62 -4.84 19.87 4.53
C LEU A 62 -3.94 19.82 5.78
N ALA A 63 -2.62 19.80 5.59
CA ALA A 63 -1.66 19.81 6.69
C ALA A 63 -1.79 21.07 7.56
N ALA A 64 -1.94 22.25 6.96
CA ALA A 64 -2.14 23.49 7.71
C ALA A 64 -3.43 23.48 8.53
N LYS A 65 -4.54 23.00 7.93
CA LYS A 65 -5.82 22.85 8.64
C LYS A 65 -5.72 21.86 9.79
N ILE A 66 -5.12 20.69 9.54
CA ILE A 66 -4.95 19.65 10.56
C ILE A 66 -4.03 20.16 11.68
N GLY A 67 -2.90 20.78 11.35
CA GLY A 67 -1.99 21.34 12.35
C GLY A 67 -2.65 22.41 13.23
N HIS A 68 -3.49 23.27 12.65
CA HIS A 68 -4.28 24.22 13.45
C HIS A 68 -5.30 23.50 14.37
N LEU A 69 -5.96 22.46 13.87
CA LEU A 69 -6.89 21.64 14.67
C LEU A 69 -6.19 20.90 15.80
N GLU A 70 -4.95 20.43 15.58
CA GLU A 70 -4.12 19.80 16.61
C GLU A 70 -3.75 20.80 17.71
N LEU A 71 -3.50 22.07 17.38
CA LEU A 71 -3.27 23.11 18.38
C LEU A 71 -4.53 23.43 19.20
N LEU A 72 -5.71 23.48 18.56
CA LEU A 72 -6.97 23.79 19.25
C LEU A 72 -7.47 22.63 20.12
N LYS A 73 -7.50 21.42 19.56
CA LYS A 73 -8.13 20.24 20.20
C LYS A 73 -7.10 19.36 20.93
N GLY A 74 -5.84 19.41 20.53
CA GLY A 74 -4.79 18.47 20.92
C GLY A 74 -4.57 17.39 19.86
N THR A 75 -3.40 16.78 19.87
CA THR A 75 -3.06 15.68 18.97
C THR A 75 -3.92 14.44 19.26
N ARG A 76 -4.09 13.55 18.27
CA ARG A 76 -4.85 12.30 18.44
C ARG A 76 -4.37 11.48 19.65
N LYS A 77 -3.05 11.38 19.83
CA LYS A 77 -2.44 10.63 20.94
C LYS A 77 -2.82 11.23 22.29
N GLU A 78 -2.73 12.56 22.43
CA GLU A 78 -3.13 13.25 23.66
C GLU A 78 -4.62 13.07 23.96
N LEU A 79 -5.47 13.12 22.95
CA LEU A 79 -6.90 12.90 23.10
C LEU A 79 -7.19 11.48 23.61
N GLU A 80 -6.58 10.46 23.00
CA GLU A 80 -6.71 9.07 23.43
C GLU A 80 -6.20 8.87 24.87
N GLU A 81 -5.08 9.50 25.24
CA GLU A 81 -4.56 9.44 26.61
C GLU A 81 -5.47 10.15 27.62
N ARG A 82 -6.04 11.31 27.26
CA ARG A 82 -7.02 12.02 28.11
C ARG A 82 -8.27 11.18 28.31
N GLU A 83 -8.76 10.50 27.27
CA GLU A 83 -9.92 9.61 27.37
C GLU A 83 -9.64 8.39 28.25
N ARG A 84 -8.48 7.75 28.10
CA ARG A 84 -8.05 6.65 28.98
C ARG A 84 -8.00 7.10 30.44
N LYS A 85 -7.34 8.24 30.72
CA LYS A 85 -7.26 8.82 32.07
C LYS A 85 -8.64 9.16 32.65
N LYS A 86 -9.58 9.64 31.83
CA LYS A 86 -10.96 9.91 32.24
C LYS A 86 -11.71 8.61 32.59
N ASN A 87 -11.57 7.57 31.77
CA ASN A 87 -12.19 6.27 32.02
C ASN A 87 -11.64 5.60 33.28
N ASP A 88 -10.33 5.67 33.51
CA ASP A 88 -9.71 5.11 34.72
C ASP A 88 -10.16 5.85 35.98
N LYS A 89 -10.30 7.18 35.94
CA LYS A 89 -10.88 7.97 37.04
C LYS A 89 -12.35 7.61 37.28
N LYS A 90 -13.15 7.41 36.22
CA LYS A 90 -14.56 7.03 36.33
C LYS A 90 -14.71 5.66 37.00
N LYS A 91 -13.91 4.66 36.63
CA LYS A 91 -13.90 3.32 37.26
C LYS A 91 -13.51 3.36 38.74
N LYS A 92 -12.54 4.20 39.11
CA LYS A 92 -12.15 4.38 40.52
C LYS A 92 -13.27 5.02 41.35
N ASN A 93 -13.95 6.02 40.82
CA ASN A 93 -15.09 6.65 41.51
C ASN A 93 -16.29 5.71 41.67
N THR A 94 -16.62 4.88 40.67
CA THR A 94 -17.70 3.91 40.80
C THR A 94 -17.41 2.82 41.83
N ASN A 95 -16.15 2.39 41.96
CA ASN A 95 -15.75 1.42 43.00
C ASN A 95 -15.79 2.02 44.42
N ASN A 96 -15.67 3.33 44.56
CA ASN A 96 -15.69 4.00 45.86
C ASN A 96 -17.11 4.37 46.33
N GLN A 97 -18.11 4.33 45.46
CA GLN A 97 -19.52 4.58 45.82
C GLN A 97 -20.33 3.29 46.10
N GLY A 98 -19.70 2.12 45.96
CA GLY A 98 -20.29 0.81 46.26
C GLY A 98 -19.80 0.18 47.57
N LYS A 99 -19.20 0.96 48.47
CA LYS A 99 -18.82 0.56 49.83
C LYS A 99 -19.55 1.41 50.85
#